data_AF-A5DN95-F1
#
_entry.id   AF-A5DN95-F1
#
_cell.length_a   1.000
_cell.length_b   1.000
_cell.length_c   1.000
_cell.angle_alpha   90.00
_cell.angle_beta   90.00
_cell.angle_gamma   90.00
#
_symmetry.space_group_name_H-M   'P 1'
#
loop_
_entity.id
_entity.type
_entity.pdbx_description
1 polymer ?
#
loop_
_entity_poly.entity_id
_entity_poly.type
_entity_poly.pdbx_seq_one_letter_code
_entity_poly.pdbx_strand_id
1 'polypeptide(L)'
;MSTQRSSQERLLPERQPSRLDVLTKDRKLDVRAHQRTYEGAYTRTALGCLSFAILVIKLFSTEFLPIGVVYTAYGSILYFLGLVKSASVDIFYNPKKDMDVYMSAGNSVLLLTSISLASYIAIFVLIIRL
;
A
#
# COMPACT_ATOMS: atom_id res chain seq x y z
N MET A 1 -35.24 -66.79 19.30
CA MET A 1 -35.25 -65.48 18.61
C MET A 1 -34.07 -64.70 19.15
N SER A 2 -32.95 -64.84 18.44
CA SER A 2 -31.58 -64.54 18.84
C SER A 2 -31.22 -63.07 18.59
N THR A 3 -30.54 -62.48 19.58
CA THR A 3 -29.26 -61.76 19.42
C THR A 3 -29.17 -60.68 18.34
N GLN A 4 -29.38 -59.41 18.72
CA GLN A 4 -28.63 -58.25 18.19
C GLN A 4 -28.64 -57.08 19.19
N ARG A 5 -27.89 -57.20 20.29
CA ARG A 5 -27.25 -56.05 20.95
C ARG A 5 -25.75 -56.23 20.83
N SER A 6 -25.24 -56.16 19.60
CA SER A 6 -23.81 -55.94 19.41
C SER A 6 -23.56 -54.47 19.73
N SER A 7 -23.29 -54.22 21.01
CA SER A 7 -22.58 -53.05 21.50
C SER A 7 -21.33 -52.88 20.64
N GLN A 8 -21.46 -52.09 19.57
CA GLN A 8 -20.35 -51.66 18.76
C GLN A 8 -19.63 -50.59 19.58
N GLU A 9 -18.91 -51.07 20.59
CA GLU A 9 -17.95 -50.33 21.37
C GLU A 9 -16.83 -49.98 20.38
N ARG A 10 -17.06 -48.88 19.66
CA ARG A 10 -16.09 -48.27 18.77
C ARG A 10 -14.90 -47.94 19.65
N LEU A 11 -13.88 -48.80 19.62
CA LEU A 11 -12.57 -48.58 20.20
C LEU A 11 -12.04 -47.27 19.63
N LEU A 12 -12.38 -46.16 20.29
CA LEU A 12 -11.76 -44.88 20.00
C LEU A 12 -10.33 -45.03 20.49
N PRO A 13 -9.32 -44.87 19.63
CA PRO A 13 -7.94 -44.94 20.07
C PRO A 13 -7.77 -43.97 21.24
N GLU A 14 -7.29 -44.51 22.36
CA GLU A 14 -7.11 -43.75 23.59
C GLU A 14 -6.16 -42.61 23.28
N ARG A 15 -6.71 -41.40 23.25
CA ARG A 15 -5.96 -40.21 22.90
C ARG A 15 -4.88 -40.03 23.96
N GLN A 16 -3.62 -40.07 23.53
CA GLN A 16 -2.51 -39.76 24.43
C GLN A 16 -2.77 -38.44 25.15
N PRO A 17 -2.65 -38.40 26.49
CA PRO A 17 -2.96 -37.21 27.27
C PRO A 17 -2.05 -36.08 26.79
N SER A 18 -2.67 -35.02 26.30
CA SER A 18 -1.92 -33.82 25.93
C SER A 18 -1.50 -33.09 27.22
N ARG A 19 -0.41 -32.33 27.22
CA ARG A 19 -0.04 -31.49 28.38
C ARG A 19 -1.16 -30.50 28.79
N LEU A 20 -2.08 -30.23 27.86
CA LEU A 20 -3.28 -29.44 28.06
C LEU A 20 -4.37 -30.19 28.83
N ASP A 21 -4.33 -31.52 28.95
CA ASP A 21 -5.31 -32.34 29.71
C ASP A 21 -5.18 -32.24 31.22
N VAL A 22 -4.03 -31.80 31.71
CA VAL A 22 -3.81 -31.45 33.12
C VAL A 22 -4.56 -30.16 33.50
N LEU A 23 -4.94 -29.34 32.51
CA LEU A 23 -5.66 -28.09 32.74
C LEU A 23 -7.17 -28.31 32.85
N THR A 24 -7.80 -27.71 33.87
CA THR A 24 -9.26 -27.59 33.99
C THR A 24 -9.86 -27.07 32.69
N LYS A 25 -11.05 -27.57 32.30
CA LYS A 25 -11.70 -27.26 31.00
C LYS A 25 -11.75 -25.76 30.67
N ASP A 26 -12.04 -24.91 31.67
CA ASP A 26 -12.07 -23.44 31.49
C ASP A 26 -10.71 -22.85 31.12
N ARG A 27 -9.62 -23.36 31.70
CA ARG A 27 -8.26 -22.87 31.41
C ARG A 27 -7.80 -23.24 30.00
N LYS A 28 -8.29 -24.35 29.43
CA LYS A 28 -8.02 -24.71 28.02
C LYS A 28 -8.70 -23.72 27.05
N LEU A 29 -9.86 -23.20 27.44
CA LEU A 29 -10.61 -22.19 26.69
C LEU A 29 -9.88 -20.84 26.70
N ASP A 30 -9.40 -20.40 27.87
CA ASP A 30 -8.56 -19.19 28.01
C ASP A 30 -7.29 -19.27 27.16
N VAL A 31 -6.56 -20.39 27.20
CA VAL A 31 -5.32 -20.55 26.41
C VAL A 31 -5.63 -20.51 24.91
N ARG A 32 -6.71 -21.14 24.47
CA ARG A 32 -7.12 -21.10 23.05
C ARG A 32 -7.55 -19.69 22.62
N ALA A 33 -8.33 -19.01 23.45
CA ALA A 33 -8.76 -17.64 23.19
C ALA A 33 -7.54 -16.72 23.11
N HIS A 34 -6.59 -16.88 24.04
CA HIS A 34 -5.33 -16.17 24.04
C HIS A 34 -4.52 -16.45 22.77
N GLN A 35 -4.32 -17.71 22.38
CA GLN A 35 -3.62 -18.06 21.14
C GLN A 35 -4.30 -17.47 19.89
N ARG A 36 -5.63 -17.52 19.77
CA ARG A 36 -6.32 -16.96 18.59
C ARG A 36 -6.17 -15.44 18.49
N THR A 37 -6.10 -14.74 19.62
CA THR A 37 -5.98 -13.28 19.66
C THR A 37 -4.53 -12.83 19.60
N TYR A 38 -3.66 -13.37 20.46
CA TYR A 38 -2.24 -13.03 20.52
C TYR A 38 -1.51 -13.55 19.28
N GLU A 39 -1.45 -14.86 19.04
CA GLU A 39 -0.69 -15.41 17.90
C GLU A 39 -1.19 -14.83 16.57
N GLY A 40 -2.51 -14.69 16.42
CA GLY A 40 -3.11 -14.11 15.21
C GLY A 40 -2.76 -12.63 15.00
N ALA A 41 -2.75 -11.82 16.06
CA ALA A 41 -2.40 -10.40 15.97
C ALA A 41 -0.90 -10.20 15.70
N TYR A 42 -0.03 -10.93 16.39
CA TYR A 42 1.42 -10.83 16.20
C TYR A 42 1.84 -11.33 14.82
N THR A 43 1.29 -12.45 14.35
CA THR A 43 1.61 -12.96 13.00
C THR A 43 1.19 -12.00 11.90
N ARG A 44 -0.01 -11.44 11.97
CA ARG A 44 -0.47 -10.43 10.99
C ARG A 44 0.39 -9.17 11.04
N THR A 45 0.72 -8.71 12.24
CA THR A 45 1.56 -7.50 12.42
C THR A 45 2.97 -7.77 11.92
N ALA A 46 3.58 -8.90 12.27
CA ALA A 46 4.92 -9.28 11.83
C ALA A 46 4.98 -9.43 10.30
N LEU A 47 3.98 -10.05 9.68
CA LEU A 47 3.88 -10.11 8.21
C LEU A 47 3.71 -8.72 7.58
N GLY A 48 2.95 -7.83 8.22
CA GLY A 48 2.81 -6.44 7.80
C GLY A 48 4.13 -5.68 7.88
N CYS A 49 4.84 -5.77 9.00
CA CYS A 49 6.15 -5.17 9.20
C CYS A 49 7.19 -5.74 8.22
N LEU A 50 7.19 -7.06 7.99
CA LEU A 50 8.08 -7.72 7.05
C LEU A 50 7.79 -7.30 5.60
N SER A 51 6.52 -7.24 5.21
CA SER A 51 6.11 -6.79 3.88
C SER A 51 6.50 -5.34 3.64
N PHE A 52 6.29 -4.47 4.64
CA PHE A 52 6.68 -3.07 4.58
C PHE A 52 8.21 -2.91 4.51
N ALA A 53 8.97 -3.70 5.28
CA ALA A 53 10.43 -3.67 5.23
C ALA A 53 10.96 -4.04 3.83
N ILE A 54 10.40 -5.07 3.18
CA ILE A 54 10.77 -5.45 1.82
C ILE A 54 10.45 -4.33 0.82
N LEU A 55 9.28 -3.69 0.95
CA LEU A 55 8.90 -2.54 0.13
C LEU A 55 9.93 -1.41 0.26
N VAL A 56 10.27 -1.03 1.49
CA VAL A 56 11.25 0.01 1.78
C VAL A 56 12.62 -0.34 1.19
N ILE A 57 13.10 -1.56 1.37
CA ILE A 57 14.38 -2.02 0.81
C ILE A 57 14.36 -1.95 -0.72
N LYS A 58 13.27 -2.35 -1.38
CA LYS A 58 13.15 -2.21 -2.83
C LYS A 58 13.08 -0.76 -3.27
N LEU A 59 12.31 0.08 -2.58
CA LEU A 59 12.15 1.50 -2.90
C LEU A 59 13.49 2.27 -2.85
N PHE A 60 14.37 1.91 -1.91
CA PHE A 60 15.71 2.51 -1.80
C PHE A 60 16.80 1.75 -2.56
N SER A 61 16.46 0.73 -3.36
CA SER A 61 17.42 0.06 -4.23
C SER A 61 17.85 0.99 -5.38
N THR A 62 19.12 0.84 -5.82
CA THR A 62 19.67 1.60 -6.96
C THR A 62 18.89 1.37 -8.26
N GLU A 63 18.18 0.25 -8.34
CA GLU A 63 17.25 -0.10 -9.41
C GLU A 63 16.08 0.89 -9.55
N PHE A 64 15.58 1.43 -8.42
CA PHE A 64 14.43 2.36 -8.40
C PHE A 64 14.87 3.84 -8.37
N LEU A 65 16.17 4.10 -8.25
CA LEU A 65 16.75 5.45 -8.30
C LEU A 65 16.35 6.21 -9.58
N PRO A 66 16.32 5.61 -10.79
CA PRO A 66 15.91 6.33 -12.00
C PRO A 66 14.45 6.79 -11.96
N ILE A 67 13.55 6.07 -11.27
CA ILE A 67 12.14 6.48 -11.11
C ILE A 67 12.07 7.74 -10.25
N GLY A 68 12.83 7.78 -9.15
CA GLY A 68 12.94 8.95 -8.30
C GLY A 68 13.46 10.17 -9.07
N VAL A 69 14.50 9.99 -9.89
CA VAL A 69 15.07 11.04 -10.74
C VAL A 69 14.04 11.61 -11.72
N VAL A 70 13.24 10.75 -12.36
CA VAL A 70 12.16 11.19 -13.28
C VAL A 70 11.12 12.04 -12.54
N TYR A 71 10.71 11.64 -11.33
CA TYR A 71 9.77 12.41 -10.52
C TYR A 71 10.34 13.74 -10.02
N THR A 72 11.61 13.78 -9.60
CA THR A 72 12.28 15.02 -9.22
C THR A 72 12.39 15.97 -10.41
N ALA A 73 12.76 15.46 -11.59
CA ALA A 73 12.80 16.24 -12.82
C ALA A 73 11.40 16.80 -13.18
N TYR A 74 10.37 15.95 -13.16
CA TYR A 74 8.98 16.36 -13.40
C TYR A 74 8.53 17.45 -12.41
N GLY A 75 8.79 17.28 -11.11
CA GLY A 75 8.47 18.26 -10.08
C GLY A 75 9.22 19.59 -10.28
N SER A 76 10.49 19.54 -10.67
CA SER A 76 11.27 20.75 -10.98
C SER A 76 10.68 21.52 -12.17
N ILE A 77 10.28 20.82 -13.24
CA ILE A 77 9.65 21.42 -14.41
C ILE A 77 8.32 22.08 -14.02
N LEU A 78 7.48 21.40 -13.24
CA LEU A 78 6.23 21.99 -12.75
C LEU A 78 6.46 23.20 -11.84
N TYR A 79 7.48 23.15 -10.97
CA TYR A 79 7.84 24.27 -10.12
C TYR A 79 8.23 25.50 -10.96
N PHE A 80 9.13 25.35 -11.92
CA PHE A 80 9.53 26.43 -12.81
C PHE A 80 8.35 26.95 -13.65
N LEU A 81 7.51 26.05 -14.19
CA LEU A 81 6.31 26.45 -14.92
C LEU A 81 5.35 27.24 -14.04
N GLY A 82 5.21 26.86 -12.77
CA GLY A 82 4.45 27.59 -11.76
C GLY A 82 5.00 28.99 -11.50
N LEU A 83 6.33 29.14 -11.38
CA LEU A 83 6.98 30.45 -11.23
C LEU A 83 6.75 31.36 -12.44
N VAL A 84 6.92 30.84 -13.66
CA VAL A 84 6.68 31.62 -14.89
C VAL A 84 5.21 32.01 -15.01
N LYS A 85 4.29 31.09 -14.70
CA LYS A 85 2.85 31.36 -14.70
C LYS A 85 2.51 32.44 -13.66
N SER A 86 3.08 32.36 -12.46
CA SER A 86 2.86 33.33 -11.38
C SER A 86 3.41 34.71 -11.73
N ALA A 87 4.60 34.79 -12.34
CA ALA A 87 5.18 36.04 -12.81
C ALA A 87 4.34 36.67 -13.94
N SER A 88 3.75 35.83 -14.81
CA SER A 88 2.87 36.31 -15.88
C SER A 88 1.55 36.84 -15.32
N VAL A 89 0.99 36.23 -14.26
CA VAL A 89 -0.23 36.71 -13.58
C VAL A 89 -0.06 38.14 -13.05
N ASP A 90 1.10 38.48 -12.53
CA ASP A 90 1.40 39.82 -12.02
C ASP A 90 1.40 40.89 -13.14
N ILE A 91 1.77 40.50 -14.38
CA ILE A 91 1.68 41.37 -15.56
C ILE A 91 0.21 41.67 -15.94
N PHE A 92 -0.70 40.71 -15.72
CA PHE A 92 -2.12 40.87 -16.00
C PHE A 92 -2.84 41.72 -14.94
N TYR A 93 -2.39 41.70 -13.68
CA TYR A 93 -2.96 42.50 -12.59
C TYR A 93 -2.27 43.87 -12.45
N ASN A 94 -2.05 44.58 -13.56
CA ASN A 94 -1.51 45.94 -13.52
C ASN A 94 -2.66 46.97 -13.52
N PRO A 95 -3.00 47.60 -12.37
CA PRO A 95 -4.15 48.52 -12.27
C PRO A 95 -4.01 49.80 -13.10
N LYS A 96 -2.86 49.99 -13.78
CA LYS A 96 -2.59 51.13 -14.67
C LYS A 96 -2.93 50.87 -16.14
N LYS A 97 -3.16 49.61 -16.53
CA LYS A 97 -3.60 49.22 -17.88
C LYS A 97 -4.97 48.57 -17.71
N ASP A 98 -6.01 49.35 -17.96
CA ASP A 98 -7.44 48.99 -17.88
C ASP A 98 -7.82 48.00 -19.00
N MET A 99 -7.16 46.84 -19.03
CA MET A 99 -7.26 45.84 -20.09
C MET A 99 -7.41 44.46 -19.44
N ASP A 100 -8.65 44.03 -19.24
CA ASP A 100 -8.98 42.69 -18.78
C ASP A 100 -8.76 41.68 -19.92
N VAL A 101 -7.53 41.20 -20.06
CA VAL A 101 -7.23 40.12 -21.01
C VAL A 101 -7.61 38.78 -20.36
N TYR A 102 -8.83 38.31 -20.59
CA TYR A 102 -9.30 36.99 -20.17
C TYR A 102 -8.62 35.88 -20.97
N MET A 103 -7.38 35.56 -20.60
CA MET A 103 -6.69 34.40 -21.15
C MET A 103 -7.25 33.12 -20.48
N SER A 104 -8.07 32.37 -21.22
CA SER A 104 -8.60 31.07 -20.77
C SER A 104 -7.47 30.15 -20.30
N ALA A 105 -7.66 29.50 -19.15
CA ALA A 105 -6.70 28.56 -18.57
C ALA A 105 -6.42 27.32 -19.44
N GLY A 106 -7.18 27.13 -20.54
CA GLY A 106 -7.12 25.95 -21.41
C GLY A 106 -5.72 25.63 -21.93
N ASN A 107 -4.94 26.62 -22.34
CA ASN A 107 -3.58 26.36 -22.85
C ASN A 107 -2.63 25.84 -21.76
N SER A 108 -2.73 26.38 -20.54
CA SER A 108 -1.93 25.90 -19.41
C SER A 108 -2.34 24.49 -18.98
N VAL A 109 -3.64 24.18 -19.04
CA VAL A 109 -4.16 22.84 -18.73
C VAL A 109 -3.66 21.82 -19.75
N LEU A 110 -3.75 22.12 -21.06
CA LEU A 110 -3.26 21.22 -22.12
C LEU A 110 -1.75 20.93 -22.00
N LEU A 111 -0.95 21.95 -21.66
CA LEU A 111 0.47 21.79 -21.39
C LEU A 111 0.72 20.90 -20.16
N LEU A 112 0.00 21.12 -19.05
CA LEU A 112 0.13 20.26 -17.86
C LEU A 112 -0.27 18.82 -18.13
N THR A 113 -1.37 18.60 -18.85
CA THR A 113 -1.87 17.26 -19.16
C THR A 113 -0.90 16.51 -20.07
N SER A 114 -0.34 17.16 -21.09
CA SER A 114 0.65 16.53 -21.98
C SER A 114 1.95 16.19 -21.26
N ILE A 115 2.47 17.10 -20.41
CA ILE A 115 3.68 16.86 -19.61
C ILE A 115 3.46 15.72 -18.60
N SER A 116 2.29 15.68 -17.94
CA SER A 116 1.90 14.60 -17.03
C SER A 116 1.82 13.25 -17.75
N LEU A 117 1.18 13.21 -18.92
CA LEU A 117 1.05 11.99 -19.72
C LEU A 117 2.42 11.46 -20.17
N ALA A 118 3.30 12.33 -20.65
CA ALA A 118 4.66 11.96 -21.06
C ALA A 118 5.47 11.39 -19.88
N SER A 119 5.35 11.99 -18.69
CA SER A 119 6.00 11.51 -17.46
C SER A 119 5.51 10.11 -17.07
N TYR A 120 4.19 9.86 -17.12
CA TYR A 120 3.64 8.53 -16.85
C TYR A 120 4.10 7.47 -17.84
N ILE A 121 4.18 7.81 -19.13
CA ILE A 121 4.70 6.90 -20.17
C ILE A 121 6.18 6.58 -19.88
N ALA A 122 6.99 7.58 -19.54
CA ALA A 122 8.40 7.37 -19.21
C ALA A 122 8.57 6.44 -18.00
N ILE A 123 7.77 6.61 -16.94
CA ILE A 123 7.76 5.72 -15.77
C ILE A 123 7.32 4.32 -16.16
N PHE A 124 6.27 4.18 -16.97
CA PHE A 124 5.76 2.88 -17.40
C PHE A 124 6.82 2.08 -18.20
N VAL A 125 7.51 2.74 -19.13
CA VAL A 125 8.62 2.12 -19.88
C VAL A 125 9.75 1.73 -18.94
N LEU A 126 10.10 2.60 -17.99
CA LEU A 126 11.18 2.34 -17.05
C LEU A 126 10.86 1.20 -16.07
N ILE A 127 9.60 1.05 -15.67
CA ILE A 127 9.11 -0.09 -14.89
C ILE A 127 9.18 -1.39 -15.69
N ILE A 128 8.83 -1.39 -16.98
CA ILE A 128 8.90 -2.59 -17.83
C ILE A 128 10.35 -3.02 -18.08
N ARG A 129 11.28 -2.06 -18.13
CA ARG A 129 12.69 -2.30 -18.43
C ARG A 129 13.51 -2.71 -17.20
N LEU A 130 12.96 -2.57 -16.00
CA LEU A 130 13.59 -2.90 -14.72
C LEU A 130 13.24 -4.34 -14.29
#